data_AF-A0A2T0BQL2-F1
#
_entry.id   AF-A0A2T0BQL2-F1
#
_cell.length_a   1.000
_cell.length_b   1.000
_cell.length_c   1.000
_cell.angle_alpha   90.00
_cell.angle_beta   90.00
_cell.angle_gamma   90.00
#
_symmetry.space_group_name_H-M   'P 1'
#
loop_
_entity.id
_entity.type
_entity.pdbx_description
1 polymer ?
#
loop_
_entity_poly.entity_id
_entity_poly.type
_entity_poly.pdbx_seq_one_letter_code
_entity_poly.pdbx_strand_id
1 'polypeptide(L)'
;MDARRKGGIILINSVVIIPTGNEVLSGVVTDTNSPAIMQLILEKYPGCEIKRVRPVSDNEDKIVEQLKKCIDENVDLVIFIGGSGGGHRYVSTLARDFTHSAIERCISEYKYKEIYGKNGHMWSKLVAARQGGTLVVNVPGPYVEAVEAARACIGCLTENEEELDVIVDRISSAVLSKYPKN
;
A
#
# COMPACT_ATOMS: atom_id res chain seq x y z
N MET A 1 -23.94 17.52 4.71
CA MET A 1 -23.51 16.68 3.57
C MET A 1 -22.00 16.53 3.71
N ASP A 2 -21.50 15.32 3.95
CA ASP A 2 -20.04 15.10 3.97
C ASP A 2 -19.54 15.33 2.55
N ALA A 3 -18.69 16.34 2.36
CA ALA A 3 -18.17 16.75 1.04
C ALA A 3 -17.40 15.61 0.33
N ARG A 4 -17.08 14.54 1.07
CA ARG A 4 -16.36 13.36 0.60
C ARG A 4 -17.26 12.28 -0.01
N ARG A 5 -18.56 12.52 -0.20
CA ARG A 5 -19.46 11.56 -0.86
C ARG A 5 -20.27 12.19 -1.99
N LYS A 6 -20.19 11.62 -3.21
CA LYS A 6 -21.05 11.99 -4.35
C LYS A 6 -21.75 10.74 -4.86
N GLY A 7 -23.08 10.75 -4.90
CA GLY A 7 -23.87 9.57 -5.28
C GLY A 7 -23.73 8.40 -4.30
N GLY A 8 -23.27 8.65 -3.07
CA GLY A 8 -23.03 7.62 -2.07
C GLY A 8 -21.76 6.82 -2.30
N ILE A 9 -20.75 7.35 -3.00
CA ILE A 9 -19.40 6.76 -3.17
C ILE A 9 -18.36 7.69 -2.50
N ILE A 10 -17.37 7.12 -1.80
CA ILE A 10 -16.21 7.85 -1.28
C ILE A 10 -15.50 8.55 -2.44
N LEU A 11 -15.40 9.87 -2.37
CA LEU A 11 -14.63 10.66 -3.32
C LEU A 11 -13.14 10.56 -2.98
N ILE A 12 -12.37 10.04 -3.92
CA ILE A 12 -10.90 10.12 -3.90
C ILE A 12 -10.51 11.14 -4.95
N ASN A 13 -9.90 12.26 -4.52
CA ASN A 13 -9.43 13.32 -5.40
C ASN A 13 -7.91 13.32 -5.54
N SER A 14 -7.19 12.83 -4.53
CA SER A 14 -5.73 12.83 -4.49
C SER A 14 -5.18 11.48 -4.03
N VAL A 15 -4.28 10.91 -4.84
CA VAL A 15 -3.57 9.67 -4.51
C VAL A 15 -2.07 9.88 -4.63
N VAL A 16 -1.32 9.41 -3.64
CA VAL A 16 0.14 9.32 -3.73
C VAL A 16 0.56 7.85 -3.78
N ILE A 17 1.30 7.49 -4.83
CA ILE A 17 1.91 6.16 -4.97
C ILE A 17 3.40 6.27 -4.64
N ILE A 18 3.85 5.45 -3.69
CA ILE A 18 5.22 5.47 -3.14
C ILE A 18 5.88 4.10 -3.33
N PRO A 19 6.66 3.91 -4.39
CA PRO A 19 7.52 2.74 -4.51
C PRO A 19 8.59 2.75 -3.42
N THR A 20 8.89 1.59 -2.87
CA THR A 20 9.99 1.38 -1.93
C THR A 20 10.91 0.28 -2.45
N GLY A 21 12.19 0.35 -2.11
CA GLY A 21 13.20 -0.59 -2.56
C GLY A 21 14.39 0.07 -3.23
N ASN A 22 15.59 -0.27 -2.79
CA ASN A 22 16.83 0.27 -3.35
C ASN A 22 17.05 -0.10 -4.82
N GLU A 23 16.56 -1.26 -5.26
CA GLU A 23 16.65 -1.74 -6.64
C GLU A 23 15.81 -0.88 -7.59
N VAL A 24 14.61 -0.47 -7.15
CA VAL A 24 13.75 0.43 -7.91
C VAL A 24 14.33 1.86 -7.91
N LEU A 25 14.87 2.30 -6.77
CA LEU A 25 15.51 3.61 -6.64
C LEU A 25 16.76 3.75 -7.52
N SER A 26 17.58 2.70 -7.61
CA SER A 26 18.80 2.67 -8.42
C SER A 26 18.56 2.43 -9.90
N GLY A 27 17.32 2.06 -10.29
CA GLY A 27 16.97 1.73 -11.67
C GLY A 27 17.40 0.34 -12.11
N VAL A 28 17.84 -0.52 -11.18
CA VAL A 28 18.09 -1.95 -11.45
C VAL A 28 16.79 -2.67 -11.78
N VAL A 29 15.69 -2.28 -11.11
CA VAL A 29 14.34 -2.77 -11.39
C VAL A 29 13.48 -1.62 -11.90
N THR A 30 12.84 -1.83 -13.06
CA THR A 30 11.86 -0.89 -13.61
C THR A 30 10.56 -0.96 -12.82
N ASP A 31 10.04 0.19 -12.39
CA ASP A 31 8.75 0.28 -11.71
C ASP A 31 7.58 0.10 -12.69
N THR A 32 7.08 -1.13 -12.77
CA THR A 32 5.88 -1.49 -13.53
C THR A 32 4.61 -1.50 -12.67
N ASN A 33 4.74 -1.49 -11.35
CA ASN A 33 3.61 -1.56 -10.42
C ASN A 33 2.87 -0.23 -10.36
N SER A 34 3.59 0.90 -10.23
CA SER A 34 2.98 2.23 -10.18
C SER A 34 2.06 2.52 -11.37
N PRO A 35 2.47 2.34 -12.64
CA PRO A 35 1.57 2.61 -13.77
C PRO A 35 0.35 1.69 -13.80
N ALA A 36 0.49 0.42 -13.40
CA ALA A 36 -0.65 -0.50 -13.33
C ALA A 36 -1.66 -0.08 -12.25
N ILE A 37 -1.18 0.30 -11.06
CA ILE A 37 -2.03 0.78 -9.97
C ILE A 37 -2.70 2.12 -10.34
N MET A 38 -1.96 3.03 -10.98
CA MET A 38 -2.49 4.29 -11.51
C MET A 38 -3.66 4.03 -12.48
N GLN A 39 -3.52 3.06 -13.39
CA GLN A 39 -4.60 2.69 -14.31
C GLN A 39 -5.86 2.24 -13.53
N LEU A 40 -5.72 1.37 -12.53
CA LEU A 40 -6.85 0.90 -11.72
C LEU A 40 -7.57 2.02 -10.99
N ILE A 41 -6.82 3.01 -10.48
CA ILE A 41 -7.41 4.17 -9.79
C ILE A 41 -8.20 5.00 -10.80
N LEU A 42 -7.61 5.34 -11.95
CA LEU A 42 -8.26 6.20 -12.96
C LEU A 42 -9.49 5.54 -13.60
N GLU A 43 -9.52 4.21 -13.69
CA GLU A 43 -10.72 3.46 -14.14
C GLU A 43 -11.93 3.68 -13.23
N LYS A 44 -11.71 3.96 -11.93
CA LYS A 44 -12.78 4.18 -10.93
C LYS A 44 -12.96 5.65 -10.57
N TYR A 45 -11.88 6.43 -10.60
CA TYR A 45 -11.80 7.82 -10.20
C TYR A 45 -11.10 8.64 -11.30
N PRO A 46 -11.77 8.89 -12.45
CA PRO A 46 -11.13 9.50 -13.63
C PRO A 46 -10.70 10.96 -13.42
N GLY A 47 -11.23 11.64 -12.41
CA GLY A 47 -10.84 13.01 -12.03
C GLY A 47 -9.80 13.08 -10.92
N CYS A 48 -9.28 11.94 -10.46
CA CYS A 48 -8.30 11.89 -9.38
C CYS A 48 -6.93 12.39 -9.85
N GLU A 49 -6.31 13.28 -9.08
CA GLU A 49 -4.91 13.62 -9.20
C GLU A 49 -4.07 12.48 -8.61
N ILE A 50 -3.15 11.93 -9.40
CA ILE A 50 -2.27 10.85 -8.95
C ILE A 50 -0.83 11.31 -9.07
N LYS A 51 -0.12 11.31 -7.93
CA LYS A 51 1.30 11.65 -7.82
C LYS A 51 2.09 10.39 -7.50
N ARG A 52 2.88 9.93 -8.47
CA ARG A 52 3.94 8.94 -8.20
C ARG A 52 5.18 9.68 -7.72
N VAL A 53 5.63 9.39 -6.50
CA VAL A 53 6.89 9.98 -6.00
C VAL A 53 8.10 9.18 -6.47
N ARG A 54 9.28 9.78 -6.38
CA ARG A 54 10.55 9.04 -6.53
C ARG A 54 10.55 7.86 -5.54
N PRO A 55 11.01 6.67 -5.95
CA PRO A 55 11.13 5.54 -5.02
C PRO A 55 11.89 5.92 -3.75
N VAL A 56 11.43 5.43 -2.61
CA VAL A 56 12.06 5.66 -1.31
C VAL A 56 12.99 4.49 -1.00
N SER A 57 14.19 4.79 -0.52
CA SER A 57 15.17 3.78 -0.10
C SER A 57 14.63 2.92 1.04
N ASP A 58 15.20 1.73 1.23
CA ASP A 58 14.90 0.84 2.37
C ASP A 58 15.43 1.39 3.69
N ASN A 59 14.82 2.48 4.16
CA ASN A 59 15.14 3.20 5.37
C ASN A 59 13.85 3.69 6.01
N GLU A 60 13.57 3.23 7.22
CA GLU A 60 12.32 3.53 7.92
C GLU A 60 12.08 5.03 8.11
N ASP A 61 13.10 5.80 8.49
CA ASP A 61 12.96 7.25 8.71
C ASP A 61 12.61 7.98 7.41
N LYS A 62 13.13 7.53 6.26
CA LYS A 62 12.79 8.10 4.95
C LYS A 62 11.36 7.79 4.54
N ILE A 63 10.87 6.59 4.85
CA ILE A 63 9.47 6.21 4.61
C ILE A 63 8.55 7.04 5.51
N VAL A 64 8.89 7.19 6.80
CA VAL A 64 8.14 8.05 7.74
C VAL A 64 8.14 9.51 7.29
N GLU A 65 9.28 10.05 6.85
CA GLU A 65 9.38 11.42 6.33
C GLU A 65 8.44 11.64 5.14
N GLN A 66 8.40 10.68 4.21
CA GLN A 66 7.52 10.75 3.05
C GLN A 66 6.04 10.60 3.43
N LEU A 67 5.70 9.70 4.36
CA LEU A 67 4.33 9.51 4.84
C LEU A 67 3.80 10.78 5.52
N LYS A 68 4.60 11.41 6.39
CA LYS A 68 4.22 12.67 7.06
C LYS A 68 3.90 13.77 6.07
N LYS A 69 4.72 13.92 5.01
CA LYS A 69 4.44 14.89 3.93
C LYS A 69 3.07 14.65 3.29
N CYS A 70 2.71 13.40 3.00
CA CYS A 70 1.40 13.08 2.43
C CYS A 70 0.24 13.40 3.38
N ILE A 71 0.42 13.13 4.68
CA ILE A 71 -0.58 13.46 5.71
C ILE A 71 -0.74 14.97 5.83
N ASP A 72 0.37 15.73 5.87
CA ASP A 72 0.36 17.19 5.94
C ASP A 72 -0.28 17.83 4.69
N GLU A 73 -0.10 17.20 3.52
CA GLU A 73 -0.75 17.57 2.25
C GLU A 73 -2.25 17.17 2.21
N ASN A 74 -2.79 16.51 3.24
CA ASN A 74 -4.16 16.00 3.31
C ASN A 74 -4.54 15.11 2.10
N VAL A 75 -3.60 14.27 1.65
CA VAL A 75 -3.83 13.30 0.56
C VAL A 75 -4.94 12.33 0.97
N ASP A 76 -5.85 11.98 0.05
CA ASP A 76 -6.97 11.08 0.37
C ASP A 76 -6.49 9.63 0.55
N LEU A 77 -5.60 9.17 -0.34
CA LEU A 77 -5.07 7.81 -0.33
C LEU A 77 -3.56 7.76 -0.60
N VAL A 78 -2.82 7.05 0.24
CA VAL A 78 -1.40 6.74 0.06
C VAL A 78 -1.24 5.25 -0.14
N ILE A 79 -0.57 4.84 -1.23
CA ILE A 79 -0.25 3.44 -1.51
C ILE A 79 1.27 3.28 -1.55
N PHE A 80 1.82 2.58 -0.57
CA PHE A 80 3.21 2.11 -0.63
C PHE A 80 3.30 0.80 -1.41
N ILE A 81 4.36 0.64 -2.21
CA ILE A 81 4.63 -0.58 -2.98
C ILE A 81 5.96 -1.16 -2.49
N GLY A 82 5.94 -2.40 -2.01
CA GLY A 82 7.13 -3.09 -1.50
C GLY A 82 7.45 -2.79 -0.03
N GLY A 83 8.57 -3.35 0.45
CA GLY A 83 9.01 -3.21 1.84
C GLY A 83 8.04 -3.85 2.86
N SER A 84 7.22 -4.79 2.41
CA SER A 84 6.18 -5.43 3.22
C SER A 84 6.61 -6.80 3.77
N GLY A 85 7.73 -7.38 3.33
CA GLY A 85 8.17 -8.71 3.76
C GLY A 85 8.76 -8.79 5.17
N GLY A 86 9.31 -9.95 5.50
CA GLY A 86 10.12 -10.17 6.71
C GLY A 86 11.36 -11.01 6.48
N GLY A 87 11.77 -11.16 5.21
CA GLY A 87 12.78 -12.14 4.79
C GLY A 87 14.15 -11.92 5.45
N HIS A 88 14.55 -10.67 5.66
CA HIS A 88 15.83 -10.33 6.29
C HIS A 88 16.02 -10.94 7.69
N ARG A 89 14.92 -11.21 8.43
CA ARG A 89 14.99 -11.85 9.75
C ARG A 89 15.51 -13.29 9.70
N TYR A 90 15.37 -13.94 8.54
CA TYR A 90 15.76 -15.34 8.32
C TYR A 90 16.97 -15.47 7.40
N VAL A 91 17.13 -14.52 6.46
CA VAL A 91 18.22 -14.52 5.48
C VAL A 91 18.84 -13.12 5.46
N SER A 92 20.02 -12.97 6.06
CA SER A 92 20.69 -11.67 6.25
C SER A 92 21.07 -10.95 4.96
N THR A 93 21.11 -11.66 3.83
CA THR A 93 21.40 -11.09 2.50
C THR A 93 20.19 -10.46 1.82
N LEU A 94 18.97 -10.68 2.33
CA LEU A 94 17.76 -10.04 1.79
C LEU A 94 17.67 -8.58 2.26
N ALA A 95 16.98 -7.74 1.49
CA ALA A 95 16.70 -6.35 1.87
C ALA A 95 15.83 -6.29 3.14
N ARG A 96 15.99 -5.22 3.92
CA ARG A 96 15.13 -4.95 5.08
C ARG A 96 13.83 -4.31 4.64
N ASP A 97 12.73 -4.92 5.04
CA ASP A 97 11.39 -4.42 4.80
C ASP A 97 10.97 -3.45 5.92
N PHE A 98 10.75 -2.18 5.58
CA PHE A 98 10.44 -1.12 6.55
C PHE A 98 9.09 -0.44 6.34
N THR A 99 8.35 -0.76 5.26
CA THR A 99 7.11 -0.05 4.93
C THR A 99 6.05 -0.25 6.00
N HIS A 100 5.85 -1.49 6.44
CA HIS A 100 4.85 -1.82 7.46
C HIS A 100 5.21 -1.17 8.81
N SER A 101 6.47 -1.29 9.25
CA SER A 101 6.92 -0.72 10.54
C SER A 101 6.91 0.81 10.53
N ALA A 102 7.23 1.45 9.40
CA ALA A 102 7.13 2.90 9.24
C ALA A 102 5.69 3.41 9.36
N ILE A 103 4.71 2.71 8.78
CA ILE A 103 3.29 3.05 8.92
C ILE A 103 2.86 2.93 10.39
N GLU A 104 3.16 1.79 11.03
CA GLU A 104 2.82 1.52 12.44
C GLU A 104 3.45 2.52 13.41
N ARG A 105 4.68 2.98 13.10
CA ARG A 105 5.38 3.99 13.88
C ARG A 105 4.79 5.40 13.70
N CYS A 106 4.21 5.69 12.54
CA CYS A 106 3.73 7.03 12.20
C CYS A 106 2.25 7.25 12.55
N ILE A 107 1.43 6.21 12.50
CA ILE A 107 -0.03 6.30 12.62
C ILE A 107 -0.51 5.32 13.69
N SER A 108 -1.27 5.81 14.67
CA SER A 108 -1.78 4.99 15.78
C SER A 108 -3.02 4.16 15.41
N GLU A 109 -3.84 4.65 14.47
CA GLU A 109 -5.03 3.94 13.99
C GLU A 109 -4.65 3.07 12.77
N TYR A 110 -4.33 1.81 13.02
CA TYR A 110 -3.98 0.86 11.96
C TYR A 110 -4.45 -0.55 12.27
N LYS A 111 -4.65 -1.33 11.21
CA LYS A 111 -4.90 -2.77 11.21
C LYS A 111 -3.94 -3.44 10.26
N TYR A 112 -3.58 -4.69 10.53
CA TYR A 112 -2.62 -5.42 9.72
C TYR A 112 -2.97 -6.90 9.61
N LYS A 113 -2.48 -7.53 8.54
CA LYS A 113 -2.42 -8.98 8.41
C LYS A 113 -1.08 -9.42 7.85
N GLU A 114 -0.63 -10.56 8.36
CA GLU A 114 0.62 -11.17 7.96
C GLU A 114 0.33 -12.43 7.14
N ILE A 115 1.06 -12.56 6.04
CA ILE A 115 1.01 -13.69 5.13
C ILE A 115 2.33 -14.44 5.28
N TYR A 116 2.22 -15.73 5.62
CA TYR A 116 3.36 -16.60 5.85
C TYR A 116 3.42 -17.70 4.79
N GLY A 117 4.62 -17.95 4.29
CA GLY A 117 4.92 -19.11 3.47
C GLY A 117 4.95 -20.40 4.27
N LYS A 118 4.90 -21.53 3.57
CA LYS A 118 4.98 -22.88 4.18
C LYS A 118 6.24 -23.11 5.01
N ASN A 119 7.32 -22.38 4.70
CA ASN A 119 8.58 -22.41 5.43
C ASN A 119 8.59 -21.49 6.67
N GLY A 120 7.45 -20.88 7.02
CA GLY A 120 7.34 -19.93 8.13
C GLY A 120 7.91 -18.55 7.84
N HIS A 121 8.39 -18.28 6.61
CA HIS A 121 8.85 -16.95 6.25
C HIS A 121 7.67 -16.02 6.04
N MET A 122 7.71 -14.83 6.65
CA MET A 122 6.72 -13.80 6.38
C MET A 122 6.94 -13.24 4.96
N TRP A 123 5.99 -13.52 4.07
CA TRP A 123 6.01 -13.02 2.70
C TRP A 123 5.55 -11.56 2.64
N SER A 124 4.52 -11.20 3.42
CA SER A 124 4.05 -9.82 3.48
C SER A 124 3.29 -9.54 4.77
N LYS A 125 3.57 -8.41 5.41
CA LYS A 125 2.73 -7.74 6.40
C LYS A 125 2.03 -6.58 5.69
N LEU A 126 0.73 -6.73 5.49
CA LEU A 126 -0.12 -5.74 4.86
C LEU A 126 -0.81 -4.92 5.95
N VAL A 127 -0.83 -3.60 5.78
CA VAL A 127 -1.31 -2.63 6.75
C VAL A 127 -2.32 -1.73 6.06
N ALA A 128 -3.43 -1.46 6.75
CA ALA A 128 -4.34 -0.37 6.45
C ALA A 128 -4.39 0.55 7.68
N ALA A 129 -4.10 1.83 7.48
CA ALA A 129 -4.02 2.82 8.53
C ALA A 129 -4.75 4.10 8.15
N ARG A 130 -5.20 4.88 9.14
CA ARG A 130 -5.90 6.14 8.91
C ARG A 130 -5.36 7.25 9.78
N GLN A 131 -5.17 8.42 9.18
CA GLN A 131 -4.84 9.64 9.90
C GLN A 131 -5.69 10.77 9.33
N GLY A 132 -6.70 11.20 10.09
CA GLY A 132 -7.66 12.19 9.61
C GLY A 132 -8.38 11.73 8.35
N GLY A 133 -8.25 12.48 7.25
CA GLY A 133 -8.83 12.13 5.95
C GLY A 133 -8.02 11.14 5.12
N THR A 134 -6.77 10.86 5.51
CA THR A 134 -5.82 10.05 4.71
C THR A 134 -5.93 8.58 5.06
N LEU A 135 -6.30 7.75 4.07
CA LEU A 135 -6.12 6.30 4.13
C LEU A 135 -4.71 5.94 3.63
N VAL A 136 -4.02 5.07 4.36
CA VAL A 136 -2.68 4.59 4.01
C VAL A 136 -2.72 3.07 3.93
N VAL A 137 -2.29 2.53 2.80
CA VAL A 137 -2.13 1.08 2.62
C VAL A 137 -0.75 0.77 2.05
N ASN A 138 -0.26 -0.44 2.29
CA ASN A 138 0.85 -0.99 1.52
C ASN A 138 0.41 -2.20 0.69
N VAL A 139 1.10 -2.41 -0.42
CA VAL A 139 0.98 -3.59 -1.27
C VAL A 139 2.34 -4.28 -1.42
N PRO A 140 2.40 -5.57 -1.78
CA PRO A 140 3.66 -6.27 -1.97
C PRO A 140 4.53 -5.68 -3.10
N GLY A 141 5.80 -6.06 -3.14
CA GLY A 141 6.72 -5.70 -4.22
C GLY A 141 6.47 -6.43 -5.55
N PRO A 142 6.19 -7.76 -5.54
CA PRO A 142 5.91 -8.50 -6.78
C PRO A 142 4.65 -8.00 -7.50
N TYR A 143 4.72 -7.91 -8.84
CA TYR A 143 3.71 -7.25 -9.67
C TYR A 143 2.30 -7.84 -9.52
N VAL A 144 2.15 -9.16 -9.58
CA VAL A 144 0.84 -9.81 -9.55
C VAL A 144 0.15 -9.55 -8.22
N GLU A 145 0.88 -9.71 -7.12
CA GLU A 145 0.38 -9.47 -5.77
C GLU A 145 0.10 -7.99 -5.52
N ALA A 146 0.97 -7.08 -5.98
CA ALA A 146 0.81 -5.63 -5.84
C ALA A 146 -0.48 -5.13 -6.52
N VAL A 147 -0.70 -5.55 -7.77
CA VAL A 147 -1.86 -5.13 -8.57
C VAL A 147 -3.16 -5.68 -7.98
N GLU A 148 -3.16 -6.91 -7.50
CA GLU A 148 -4.36 -7.54 -6.94
C GLU A 148 -4.71 -7.00 -5.55
N ALA A 149 -3.69 -6.70 -4.73
CA ALA A 149 -3.84 -5.96 -3.48
C ALA A 149 -4.46 -4.57 -3.72
N ALA A 150 -3.91 -3.81 -4.67
CA ALA A 150 -4.41 -2.48 -5.01
C ALA A 150 -5.84 -2.53 -5.56
N ARG A 151 -6.14 -3.50 -6.44
CA ARG A 151 -7.48 -3.73 -6.98
C ARG A 151 -8.49 -3.99 -5.86
N ALA A 152 -8.15 -4.82 -4.88
CA ALA A 152 -9.00 -5.09 -3.73
C ALA A 152 -9.23 -3.84 -2.88
N CYS A 153 -8.18 -3.05 -2.60
CA CYS A 153 -8.29 -1.79 -1.88
C CYS A 153 -9.23 -0.80 -2.59
N ILE A 154 -9.05 -0.62 -3.90
CA ILE A 154 -9.89 0.27 -4.72
C ILE A 154 -11.35 -0.24 -4.72
N GLY A 155 -11.56 -1.55 -4.77
CA GLY A 155 -12.88 -2.16 -4.62
C GLY A 155 -13.57 -1.76 -3.32
N CYS A 156 -12.86 -1.85 -2.18
CA CYS A 156 -13.35 -1.38 -0.88
C CYS A 156 -13.82 0.08 -0.94
N LEU A 157 -13.00 0.97 -1.51
CA LEU A 157 -13.31 2.40 -1.61
C LEU A 157 -14.56 2.66 -2.48
N THR A 158 -14.71 1.92 -3.59
CA THR A 158 -15.90 2.03 -4.44
C THR A 158 -17.17 1.53 -3.77
N GLU A 159 -17.04 0.64 -2.78
CA GLU A 159 -18.14 0.11 -1.96
C GLU A 159 -18.40 0.96 -0.71
N ASN A 160 -17.64 2.04 -0.49
CA ASN A 160 -17.66 2.86 0.73
C ASN A 160 -17.24 2.13 2.00
N GLU A 161 -16.38 1.13 1.86
CA GLU A 161 -15.81 0.48 3.03
C GLU A 161 -14.81 1.41 3.71
N GLU A 162 -15.07 1.69 4.99
CA GLU A 162 -14.24 2.56 5.83
C GLU A 162 -13.52 1.76 6.93
N GLU A 163 -13.99 0.55 7.27
CA GLU A 163 -13.42 -0.26 8.34
C GLU A 163 -12.06 -0.84 7.93
N LEU A 164 -11.01 -0.45 8.66
CA LEU A 164 -9.63 -0.85 8.35
C LEU A 164 -9.43 -2.37 8.40
N ASP A 165 -10.14 -3.06 9.30
CA ASP A 165 -10.11 -4.53 9.39
C ASP A 165 -10.64 -5.18 8.10
N VAL A 166 -11.73 -4.65 7.53
CA VAL A 166 -12.30 -5.18 6.29
C VAL A 166 -11.39 -4.89 5.10
N ILE A 167 -10.81 -3.69 5.04
CA ILE A 167 -9.87 -3.30 3.99
C ILE A 167 -8.67 -4.22 4.00
N VAL A 168 -8.00 -4.39 5.16
CA VAL A 168 -6.80 -5.22 5.23
C VAL A 168 -7.10 -6.70 4.98
N ASP A 169 -8.27 -7.19 5.38
CA ASP A 169 -8.72 -8.55 5.12
C ASP A 169 -8.91 -8.82 3.62
N ARG A 170 -9.53 -7.88 2.91
CA ARG A 170 -9.75 -8.00 1.46
C ARG A 170 -8.44 -7.93 0.68
N ILE A 171 -7.56 -6.97 1.01
CA ILE A 171 -6.24 -6.83 0.38
C ILE A 171 -5.43 -8.11 0.62
N SER A 172 -5.39 -8.62 1.86
CA SER A 172 -4.63 -9.83 2.20
C SER A 172 -5.19 -11.08 1.54
N SER A 173 -6.52 -11.21 1.46
CA SER A 173 -7.17 -12.32 0.76
C SER A 173 -6.89 -12.30 -0.74
N ALA A 174 -6.85 -11.11 -1.34
CA ALA A 174 -6.50 -10.95 -2.76
C ALA A 174 -5.06 -11.41 -3.02
N VAL A 175 -4.11 -11.01 -2.18
CA VAL A 175 -2.70 -11.47 -2.26
C VAL A 175 -2.61 -12.99 -2.06
N LEU A 176 -3.21 -13.52 -0.99
CA LEU A 176 -3.21 -14.95 -0.68
C LEU A 176 -3.75 -15.80 -1.83
N SER A 177 -4.77 -15.31 -2.53
CA SER A 177 -5.38 -16.03 -3.66
C SER A 177 -4.47 -16.21 -4.87
N LYS A 178 -3.35 -15.48 -4.93
CA LYS A 178 -2.33 -15.60 -5.99
C LYS A 178 -1.29 -16.66 -5.69
N TYR A 179 -1.22 -17.14 -4.45
CA TYR A 179 -0.40 -18.29 -4.11
C TYR A 179 -1.15 -19.60 -4.41
N PRO A 180 -0.45 -20.67 -4.79
CA PRO A 180 -1.06 -21.97 -5.04
C PRO A 180 -1.90 -22.43 -3.85
N LYS A 181 -3.16 -22.78 -4.12
CA LYS A 181 -4.01 -23.49 -3.16
C LYS A 181 -3.54 -24.94 -3.09
N ASN A 182 -3.43 -25.49 -1.88
CA ASN A 182 -3.16 -26.92 -1.70
C ASN A 182 -4.26 -27.77 -2.32
#